data_AF-A0A2R7J4A3-F1
#
_entry.id   AF-A0A2R7J4A3-F1
#
_cell.length_a   1.000
_cell.length_b   1.000
_cell.length_c   1.000
_cell.angle_alpha   90.00
_cell.angle_beta   90.00
_cell.angle_gamma   90.00
#
_symmetry.space_group_name_H-M   'P 1'
#
loop_
_entity.id
_entity.type
_entity.pdbx_description
1 polymer ?
#
loop_
_entity_poly.entity_id
_entity_poly.type
_entity_poly.pdbx_seq_one_letter_code
_entity_poly.pdbx_strand_id
1 'polypeptide(L)' 'MHTDTTLSIHVNGEPRRIPAGISLADLAAHLGLAPEKVAVERNLSVVPRSTLAQV' A
#
# COMPACT_ATOMS: atom_id res chain seq x y z
N MET A 1 -11.31 -18.89 -3.29
CA MET A 1 -10.43 -18.08 -2.42
C MET A 1 -9.00 -18.25 -2.90
N HIS A 2 -8.48 -17.32 -3.70
CA HIS A 2 -7.06 -17.37 -4.06
C HIS A 2 -6.29 -16.77 -2.88
N THR A 3 -5.81 -17.62 -1.97
CA THR A 3 -4.75 -17.27 -1.03
C THR A 3 -3.44 -17.27 -1.81
N ASP A 4 -3.30 -16.35 -2.77
CA ASP A 4 -1.97 -16.00 -3.21
C ASP A 4 -1.35 -15.23 -2.06
N THR A 5 -0.38 -15.83 -1.37
CA THR A 5 0.18 -15.30 -0.12
C THR A 5 0.74 -13.88 -0.31
N THR A 6 1.07 -13.49 -1.55
CA THR A 6 1.67 -12.19 -1.84
C THR A 6 1.19 -11.57 -3.16
N LEU A 7 1.03 -10.24 -3.19
CA LEU A 7 0.80 -9.47 -4.41
C LEU A 7 2.09 -8.84 -4.91
N SER A 8 2.28 -8.80 -6.23
CA SER A 8 3.35 -8.03 -6.87
C SER A 8 2.84 -6.64 -7.24
N ILE A 9 3.51 -5.60 -6.75
CA ILE A 9 3.18 -4.19 -7.03
C ILE A 9 4.43 -3.41 -7.39
N HIS A 10 4.25 -2.21 -7.94
CA HIS A 10 5.32 -1.21 -8.04
C HIS A 10 5.09 -0.12 -6.99
N VAL A 11 6.12 0.20 -6.23
CA VAL A 11 6.12 1.32 -5.28
C VAL A 11 7.18 2.29 -5.73
N ASN A 12 6.77 3.48 -6.20
CA ASN A 12 7.66 4.49 -6.76
C ASN A 12 8.56 3.94 -7.89
N GLY A 13 8.00 3.08 -8.75
CA GLY A 13 8.73 2.42 -9.86
C GLY A 13 9.39 1.10 -9.47
N GLU A 14 9.73 0.89 -8.20
CA GLU A 14 10.44 -0.30 -7.74
C GLU A 14 9.49 -1.50 -7.54
N PRO A 15 9.78 -2.67 -8.14
CA PRO A 15 8.96 -3.87 -7.97
C PRO A 15 9.07 -4.40 -6.54
N ARG A 16 7.94 -4.75 -5.92
CA ARG A 16 7.86 -5.28 -4.55
C ARG A 16 6.81 -6.37 -4.45
N ARG A 17 7.05 -7.33 -3.55
CA ARG A 17 6.05 -8.30 -3.09
C ARG A 17 5.55 -7.91 -1.71
N ILE A 18 4.25 -7.92 -1.53
CA ILE A 18 3.57 -7.58 -0.27
C ILE A 18 2.58 -8.68 0.09
N PRO A 19 2.24 -8.90 1.37
CA PRO A 19 1.17 -9.83 1.71
C PRO A 19 -0.14 -9.42 1.06
N ALA A 20 -0.91 -10.37 0.53
CA ALA A 20 -2.21 -10.06 -0.03
C ALA A 20 -3.18 -9.60 1.08
N GLY A 21 -4.02 -8.61 0.76
CA GLY A 21 -5.07 -8.12 1.67
C GLY A 21 -4.62 -7.07 2.71
N ILE A 22 -3.38 -6.60 2.68
CA ILE A 22 -2.96 -5.47 3.52
C ILE A 22 -3.52 -4.15 3.00
N SER A 23 -3.75 -3.18 3.90
CA SER A 23 -4.14 -1.83 3.52
C SER A 23 -2.95 -0.99 3.05
N LEU A 24 -3.21 0.17 2.43
CA LEU A 24 -2.17 1.16 2.10
C LEU A 24 -1.50 1.74 3.35
N ALA A 25 -2.21 1.84 4.48
CA ALA A 25 -1.62 2.23 5.75
C ALA A 25 -0.63 1.17 6.24
N ASP A 26 -1.00 -0.11 6.17
CA ASP A 26 -0.10 -1.21 6.52
C ASP A 26 1.11 -1.23 5.59
N LEU A 27 0.93 -1.02 4.29
CA LEU A 27 2.03 -0.92 3.33
C LEU A 27 3.01 0.19 3.71
N ALA A 28 2.52 1.39 4.04
CA ALA A 28 3.37 2.49 4.46
C ALA A 28 4.18 2.14 5.73
N ALA A 29 3.54 1.50 6.71
CA ALA A 29 4.20 1.03 7.92
C ALA A 29 5.30 -0.02 7.63
N HIS A 30 5.04 -0.98 6.72
CA HIS A 30 6.05 -1.96 6.28
C HIS A 30 7.26 -1.30 5.61
N LEU A 31 7.08 -0.14 4.99
CA LEU A 31 8.16 0.65 4.40
C LEU A 31 8.89 1.54 5.44
N GLY A 32 8.54 1.45 6.72
CA GLY A 32 9.10 2.27 7.79
C GLY A 32 8.58 3.71 7.79
N LEU A 33 7.45 3.96 7.13
CA LEU A 33 6.84 5.27 7.01
C LEU A 33 5.64 5.39 7.96
N ALA A 34 5.39 6.59 8.45
CA ALA A 34 4.20 6.91 9.21
C ALA A 34 3.04 7.23 8.24
N PRO A 35 1.96 6.44 8.17
CA PRO A 35 0.88 6.61 7.19
C PRO A 35 0.24 8.01 7.21
N GLU A 36 0.15 8.63 8.38
CA GLU A 36 -0.39 9.97 8.57
C GLU A 36 0.53 11.08 8.05
N LYS A 37 1.82 10.79 7.83
CA LYS A 37 2.84 11.75 7.38
C LYS A 37 3.19 11.61 5.90
N VAL A 38 2.57 10.68 5.18
CA VAL A 38 2.84 10.44 3.75
C VAL A 38 1.62 10.78 2.89
N ALA A 39 1.88 11.12 1.63
CA ALA A 39 0.86 11.14 0.59
C ALA A 39 1.00 9.87 -0.24
N VAL A 40 -0.13 9.26 -0.61
CA VAL A 40 -0.14 8.02 -1.39
C VAL A 40 -0.96 8.24 -2.66
N GLU A 41 -0.39 7.83 -3.78
CA GLU A 41 -1.07 7.73 -5.06
C GLU A 41 -1.15 6.27 -5.48
N ARG A 42 -2.34 5.83 -5.87
CA ARG A 42 -2.58 4.51 -6.44
C ARG A 42 -2.97 4.68 -7.90
N ASN A 43 -2.09 4.23 -8.80
CA ASN A 43 -2.32 4.29 -10.25
C ASN A 43 -2.77 5.69 -10.73
N LEU A 44 -2.00 6.72 -10.37
CA LEU A 44 -2.26 8.15 -10.69
C LEU A 44 -3.48 8.76 -9.97
N SER A 45 -4.10 8.05 -9.03
CA SER A 45 -5.16 8.59 -8.18
C SER A 45 -4.64 8.84 -6.77
N VAL A 46 -4.68 10.10 -6.33
CA VAL A 46 -4.40 10.45 -4.93
C VAL A 46 -5.43 9.79 -4.02
N VAL A 47 -4.96 9.09 -2.99
CA VAL A 47 -5.81 8.45 -1.99
C VAL A 47 -5.94 9.37 -0.77
N PRO A 48 -7.17 9.70 -0.31
CA PRO A 48 -7.35 10.47 0.91
C PRO A 48 -6.68 9.80 2.12
N ARG A 49 -5.96 10.57 2.94
CA ARG A 49 -5.24 10.02 4.10
C ARG A 49 -6.15 9.28 5.08
N SER A 50 -7.37 9.76 5.27
CA SER A 50 -8.36 9.16 6.16
C SER A 50 -8.82 7.76 5.71
N THR A 51 -8.64 7.41 4.43
CA THR A 51 -9.09 6.12 3.89
C THR A 51 -7.98 5.09 3.81
N LEU A 52 -6.71 5.44 4.09
CA LEU A 52 -5.56 4.54 3.88
C LEU A 52 -5.66 3.21 4.64
N ALA A 53 -6.36 3.16 5.78
CA ALA A 53 -6.57 1.93 6.55
C ALA A 53 -7.68 1.02 5.99
N GLN A 54 -8.42 1.49 4.98
CA GLN A 54 -9.60 0.80 4.43
C GLN A 54 -9.40 0.31 2.99
N VAL A 55 -8.29 0.67 2.34
CA VAL A 55 -8.03 0.46 0.90
C VAL A 55 -6.71 -0.19 0.62
#